data_AF-A0A2D6ACC6-F1
#
_entry.id   AF-A0A2D6ACC6-F1
#
_cell.length_a   1.000
_cell.length_b   1.000
_cell.length_c   1.000
_cell.angle_alpha   90.00
_cell.angle_beta   90.00
_cell.angle_gamma   90.00
#
_symmetry.space_group_name_H-M   'P 1'
#
loop_
_entity.id
_entity.type
_entity.pdbx_description
1 polymer ?
#
loop_
_entity_poly.entity_id
_entity_poly.type
_entity_poly.pdbx_seq_one_letter_code
_entity_poly.pdbx_strand_id
1 'polypeptide(L)'
;MGSLGVKDRVQHWAIGRFLNTIVNTPEVHIPDRLEADKRLDKIGRLAVLRAGLSGLISGLCVVAVALFLRDWEGAEGLTSFGFTLIMTLTSCITTALELLFLYRDSLSTAARMAKILDIPQEELEEVELENSISHWLIHAALGAPGFHGTMFGIDPLAKIGKVGMLIRKALKKVRIVASATVFKMILRRMWVRLLGRVALRAYVELLSLPMFVLLNMFGMNVMMKDMRSRLVGHELTPKLVKHAFPEGFADMEEGLHKALHDGMREQITTARFIHPNQIRVLEMLGEYIESDAKPNPVQQRRANRFLLAVQSMSGKNTSRCRKLVRRLELDLGKEEVELVRKEIDDAIHDLTPLERPWS
;
A
#
# COMPACT_ATOMS: atom_id res chain seq x y z
N MET A 1 -19.76 -29.41 -1.42
CA MET A 1 -18.57 -28.52 -1.38
C MET A 1 -18.69 -27.51 -2.51
N GLY A 2 -19.13 -26.28 -2.21
CA GLY A 2 -19.26 -25.24 -3.22
C GLY A 2 -17.89 -24.83 -3.75
N SER A 3 -17.74 -24.77 -5.08
CA SER A 3 -16.50 -24.31 -5.73
C SER A 3 -16.16 -22.89 -5.26
N LEU A 4 -15.14 -22.74 -4.43
CA LEU A 4 -14.57 -21.45 -4.05
C LEU A 4 -14.29 -20.60 -5.29
N GLY A 5 -14.76 -19.36 -5.26
CA GLY A 5 -14.49 -18.39 -6.32
C GLY A 5 -12.99 -18.18 -6.49
N VAL A 6 -12.56 -17.76 -7.69
CA VAL A 6 -11.13 -17.47 -7.96
C VAL A 6 -10.58 -16.43 -6.98
N LYS A 7 -11.41 -15.46 -6.58
CA LYS A 7 -11.06 -14.45 -5.56
C LYS A 7 -10.72 -15.11 -4.21
N ASP A 8 -11.59 -15.99 -3.74
CA ASP A 8 -11.44 -16.61 -2.43
C ASP A 8 -10.20 -17.51 -2.42
N ARG A 9 -9.94 -18.25 -3.50
CA ARG A 9 -8.72 -19.06 -3.66
C ARG A 9 -7.44 -18.22 -3.58
N VAL A 10 -7.41 -17.06 -4.22
CA VAL A 10 -6.24 -16.17 -4.18
C VAL A 10 -6.04 -15.57 -2.78
N GLN A 11 -7.12 -15.20 -2.11
CA GLN A 11 -7.07 -14.71 -0.73
C GLN A 11 -6.53 -15.79 0.22
N HIS A 12 -7.08 -17.01 0.18
CA HIS A 12 -6.60 -18.14 0.99
C HIS A 12 -5.13 -18.46 0.71
N TRP A 13 -4.71 -18.45 -0.55
CA TRP A 13 -3.30 -18.64 -0.92
C TRP A 13 -2.40 -17.56 -0.33
N ALA A 14 -2.82 -16.29 -0.38
CA ALA A 14 -2.04 -15.18 0.15
C ALA A 14 -1.90 -15.26 1.68
N ILE A 15 -3.01 -15.55 2.38
CA ILE A 15 -3.04 -15.76 3.84
C ILE A 15 -2.12 -16.92 4.22
N GLY A 16 -2.33 -18.09 3.62
CA GLY A 16 -1.51 -19.27 3.91
C GLY A 16 -0.02 -19.03 3.62
N ARG A 17 0.31 -18.28 2.56
CA ARG A 17 1.70 -17.94 2.25
C ARG A 17 2.31 -16.98 3.28
N PHE A 18 1.55 -16.00 3.74
CA PHE A 18 1.97 -15.04 4.75
C PHE A 18 2.24 -15.74 6.09
N LEU A 19 1.27 -16.49 6.61
CA LEU A 19 1.39 -17.24 7.87
C LEU A 19 2.51 -18.28 7.82
N ASN A 20 2.62 -19.04 6.72
CA ASN A 20 3.70 -20.00 6.53
C ASN A 20 5.08 -19.32 6.53
N THR A 21 5.18 -18.08 6.06
CA THR A 21 6.43 -17.33 6.13
C THR A 21 6.71 -16.83 7.54
N ILE A 22 5.70 -16.40 8.31
CA ILE A 22 5.87 -16.04 9.72
C ILE A 22 6.49 -17.24 10.46
N VAL A 23 5.93 -18.43 10.33
CA VAL A 23 6.45 -19.61 11.04
C VAL A 23 7.90 -19.93 10.65
N ASN A 24 8.21 -19.93 9.35
CA ASN A 24 9.49 -20.47 8.84
C ASN A 24 10.61 -19.43 8.65
N THR A 25 10.34 -18.15 8.85
CA THR A 25 11.38 -17.12 8.64
C THR A 25 12.40 -17.14 9.78
N PRO A 26 13.71 -17.01 9.47
CA PRO A 26 14.77 -16.94 10.48
C PRO A 26 14.88 -15.54 11.14
N GLU A 27 14.09 -14.56 10.69
CA GLU A 27 14.08 -13.25 11.33
C GLU A 27 13.53 -13.36 12.76
N VAL A 28 14.16 -12.64 13.67
CA VAL A 28 13.77 -12.51 15.07
C VAL A 28 13.42 -11.06 15.38
N HIS A 29 12.70 -10.85 16.46
CA HIS A 29 12.48 -9.50 16.98
C HIS A 29 13.82 -8.85 17.31
N ILE A 30 13.97 -7.58 16.90
CA ILE A 30 15.11 -6.73 17.22
C ILE A 30 14.62 -5.66 18.21
N PRO A 31 15.01 -5.73 19.50
CA PRO A 31 14.57 -4.78 20.52
C PRO A 31 15.07 -3.35 20.28
N ASP A 32 16.30 -3.20 19.75
CA ASP A 32 16.81 -1.89 19.35
C ASP A 32 16.08 -1.42 18.08
N ARG A 33 15.31 -0.36 18.24
CA ARG A 33 14.47 0.17 17.18
C ARG A 33 15.29 0.74 16.00
N LEU A 34 16.50 1.27 16.26
CA LEU A 34 17.36 1.80 15.20
C LEU A 34 17.91 0.66 14.33
N GLU A 35 18.34 -0.42 14.97
CA GLU A 35 18.76 -1.64 14.29
C GLU A 35 17.61 -2.29 13.54
N ALA A 36 16.42 -2.36 14.14
CA ALA A 36 15.20 -2.83 13.50
C ALA A 36 14.90 -2.03 12.22
N ASP A 37 14.96 -0.70 12.26
CA ASP A 37 14.67 0.15 11.10
C ASP A 37 15.70 -0.04 9.97
N LYS A 38 17.00 -0.12 10.31
CA LYS A 38 18.06 -0.46 9.34
C LYS A 38 17.82 -1.83 8.71
N ARG A 39 17.34 -2.81 9.49
CA ARG A 39 16.99 -4.14 9.00
C ARG A 39 15.80 -4.10 8.06
N LEU A 40 14.73 -3.37 8.40
CA LEU A 40 13.55 -3.16 7.56
C LEU A 40 13.93 -2.54 6.21
N ASP A 41 14.80 -1.53 6.22
CA ASP A 41 15.29 -0.89 4.99
C ASP A 41 16.15 -1.81 4.15
N LYS A 42 16.95 -2.67 4.78
CA LYS A 42 17.75 -3.67 4.07
C LYS A 42 16.84 -4.69 3.37
N ILE A 43 15.87 -5.27 4.08
CA ILE A 43 14.96 -6.27 3.46
C ILE A 43 14.07 -5.64 2.39
N GLY A 44 13.61 -4.40 2.58
CA GLY A 44 12.85 -3.66 1.57
C GLY A 44 13.68 -3.41 0.30
N ARG A 45 14.93 -2.94 0.43
CA ARG A 45 15.85 -2.75 -0.71
C ARG A 45 16.16 -4.07 -1.43
N LEU A 46 16.34 -5.16 -0.69
CA LEU A 46 16.55 -6.49 -1.27
C LEU A 46 15.32 -7.01 -2.03
N ALA A 47 14.10 -6.75 -1.54
CA ALA A 47 12.88 -7.08 -2.28
C ALA A 47 12.78 -6.27 -3.59
N VAL A 48 13.13 -4.97 -3.55
CA VAL A 48 13.17 -4.12 -4.75
C VAL A 48 14.17 -4.64 -5.78
N LEU A 49 15.39 -5.01 -5.35
CA LEU A 49 16.40 -5.60 -6.24
C LEU A 49 15.92 -6.94 -6.84
N ARG A 50 15.33 -7.82 -6.02
CA ARG A 50 14.77 -9.10 -6.49
C ARG A 50 13.66 -8.89 -7.52
N ALA A 51 12.81 -7.87 -7.35
CA ALA A 51 11.78 -7.51 -8.32
C ALA A 51 12.35 -7.02 -9.65
N GLY A 52 13.43 -6.24 -9.61
CA GLY A 52 14.17 -5.84 -10.81
C GLY A 52 14.76 -7.05 -11.53
N LEU A 53 15.44 -7.93 -10.79
CA LEU A 53 16.06 -9.14 -11.33
C LEU A 53 15.03 -10.10 -11.93
N SER A 54 13.89 -10.29 -11.27
CA SER A 54 12.82 -11.14 -11.82
C SER A 54 12.24 -10.58 -13.12
N GLY A 55 12.12 -9.25 -13.22
CA GLY A 55 11.74 -8.56 -14.45
C GLY A 55 12.76 -8.75 -15.57
N LEU A 56 14.05 -8.66 -15.24
CA LEU A 56 15.14 -8.90 -16.18
C LEU A 56 15.11 -10.34 -16.71
N ILE A 57 15.04 -11.33 -15.81
CA ILE A 57 15.00 -12.76 -16.18
C ILE A 57 13.77 -13.05 -17.04
N SER A 58 12.59 -12.60 -16.61
CA SER A 58 11.33 -12.74 -17.36
C SER A 58 11.45 -12.16 -18.77
N GLY A 59 12.01 -10.95 -18.89
CA GLY A 59 12.21 -10.29 -20.18
C GLY A 59 13.26 -10.99 -21.06
N LEU A 60 14.38 -11.44 -20.49
CA LEU A 60 15.40 -12.20 -21.21
C LEU A 60 14.87 -13.53 -21.74
N CYS A 61 13.98 -14.22 -21.00
CA CYS A 61 13.31 -15.41 -21.49
C CYS A 61 12.47 -15.12 -22.74
N VAL A 62 11.74 -14.01 -22.78
CA VAL A 62 10.96 -13.61 -23.96
C VAL A 62 11.88 -13.31 -25.14
N VAL A 63 12.96 -12.55 -24.92
CA VAL A 63 13.96 -12.25 -25.96
C VAL A 63 14.62 -13.51 -26.48
N ALA A 64 14.98 -14.46 -25.61
CA ALA A 64 15.59 -15.73 -26.00
C ALA A 64 14.65 -16.55 -26.90
N VAL A 65 13.36 -16.62 -26.56
CA VAL A 65 12.35 -17.27 -27.40
C VAL A 65 12.17 -16.53 -28.72
N ALA A 66 12.16 -15.20 -28.73
CA ALA A 66 12.08 -14.40 -29.95
C ALA A 66 13.25 -14.68 -30.90
N LEU A 67 14.48 -14.72 -30.37
CA LEU A 67 15.69 -15.03 -31.14
C LEU A 67 15.68 -16.46 -31.66
N PHE A 68 15.26 -17.43 -30.85
CA PHE A 68 15.14 -18.83 -31.25
C PHE A 68 14.13 -19.02 -32.39
N LEU A 69 12.99 -18.33 -32.32
CA LEU A 69 11.94 -18.41 -33.35
C LEU A 69 12.28 -17.61 -34.61
N ARG A 70 13.18 -16.62 -34.54
CA ARG A 70 13.58 -15.81 -35.69
C ARG A 70 14.12 -16.66 -36.83
N ASP A 71 14.95 -17.65 -36.50
CA ASP A 71 15.59 -18.51 -37.49
C ASP A 71 14.57 -19.49 -38.13
N TRP A 72 13.43 -19.74 -37.46
CA TRP A 72 12.34 -20.59 -37.95
C TRP A 72 11.30 -19.84 -38.80
N GLU A 73 11.15 -18.53 -38.59
CA GLU A 73 10.29 -17.67 -39.43
C GLU A 73 10.87 -17.51 -40.85
N GLY A 74 12.18 -17.55 -40.99
CA GLY A 74 12.88 -17.45 -42.29
C GLY A 74 12.97 -18.75 -43.09
N ALA A 75 12.76 -19.92 -42.47
CA ALA A 75 13.04 -21.23 -43.05
C ALA A 75 11.78 -21.98 -43.57
N GLU A 76 10.75 -21.27 -44.04
CA GLU A 76 9.44 -21.81 -44.50
C GLU A 76 8.60 -22.56 -43.44
N GLY A 77 9.10 -22.74 -42.21
CA GLY A 77 8.47 -23.60 -41.19
C GLY A 77 7.39 -22.95 -40.32
N LEU A 78 7.41 -21.62 -40.11
CA LEU A 78 6.50 -20.95 -39.17
C LEU A 78 5.78 -19.78 -39.84
N THR A 79 4.44 -19.81 -39.89
CA THR A 79 3.65 -18.67 -40.39
C THR A 79 3.76 -17.47 -39.44
N SER A 80 3.66 -16.24 -39.95
CA SER A 80 3.70 -15.02 -39.13
C SER A 80 2.62 -14.99 -38.03
N PHE A 81 1.49 -15.68 -38.26
CA PHE A 81 0.46 -15.89 -37.25
C PHE A 81 0.94 -16.82 -36.13
N GLY A 82 1.55 -17.97 -36.48
CA GLY A 82 2.13 -18.91 -35.52
C GLY A 82 3.22 -18.27 -34.66
N PHE A 83 4.12 -17.48 -35.27
CA PHE A 83 5.12 -16.69 -34.54
C PHE A 83 4.47 -15.76 -33.51
N THR A 84 3.47 -14.99 -33.95
CA THR A 84 2.78 -14.02 -33.08
C THR A 84 2.04 -14.71 -31.94
N LEU A 85 1.42 -15.86 -32.20
CA LEU A 85 0.74 -16.65 -31.18
C LEU A 85 1.71 -17.16 -30.11
N ILE A 86 2.84 -17.78 -30.52
CA ILE A 86 3.83 -18.32 -29.58
C ILE A 86 4.46 -17.20 -28.74
N MET A 87 4.81 -16.07 -29.36
CA MET A 87 5.36 -14.92 -28.64
C MET A 87 4.36 -14.33 -27.65
N THR A 88 3.09 -14.23 -28.03
CA THR A 88 2.02 -13.75 -27.14
C THR A 88 1.85 -14.69 -25.95
N LEU A 89 1.76 -16.00 -26.19
CA LEU A 89 1.63 -17.01 -25.14
C LEU A 89 2.83 -16.99 -24.19
N THR A 90 4.04 -17.00 -24.73
CA THR A 90 5.28 -16.94 -23.95
C THR A 90 5.31 -15.68 -23.08
N SER A 91 5.05 -14.52 -23.66
CA SER A 91 4.98 -13.24 -22.94
C SER A 91 3.92 -13.25 -21.84
N CYS A 92 2.74 -13.84 -22.09
CA CYS A 92 1.68 -13.96 -21.08
C CYS A 92 2.11 -14.87 -19.92
N ILE A 93 2.70 -16.04 -20.22
CA ILE A 93 3.15 -17.01 -19.21
C ILE A 93 4.28 -16.43 -18.36
N THR A 94 5.32 -15.85 -18.99
CA THR A 94 6.45 -15.25 -18.25
C THR A 94 5.98 -14.10 -17.38
N THR A 95 5.08 -13.25 -17.89
CA THR A 95 4.49 -12.15 -17.09
C THR A 95 3.64 -12.68 -15.92
N ALA A 96 2.87 -13.76 -16.10
CA ALA A 96 2.09 -14.35 -15.03
C ALA A 96 3.00 -14.94 -13.93
N LEU A 97 4.06 -15.65 -14.31
CA LEU A 97 5.05 -16.20 -13.37
C LEU A 97 5.81 -15.09 -12.63
N GLU A 98 6.19 -14.03 -13.33
CA GLU A 98 6.83 -12.85 -12.75
C GLU A 98 5.93 -12.21 -11.70
N LEU A 99 4.65 -12.00 -11.99
CA LEU A 99 3.70 -11.42 -11.03
C LEU A 99 3.47 -12.31 -9.81
N LEU A 100 3.34 -13.62 -10.02
CA LEU A 100 3.20 -14.58 -8.93
C LEU A 100 4.44 -14.53 -8.02
N PHE A 101 5.64 -14.44 -8.61
CA PHE A 101 6.88 -14.26 -7.86
C PHE A 101 6.87 -12.95 -7.08
N LEU A 102 6.51 -11.82 -7.69
CA LEU A 102 6.45 -10.52 -7.02
C LEU A 102 5.49 -10.52 -5.84
N TYR A 103 4.29 -11.10 -5.99
CA TYR A 103 3.32 -11.21 -4.90
C TYR A 103 3.78 -12.16 -3.80
N ARG A 104 4.40 -13.28 -4.16
CA ARG A 104 4.97 -14.20 -3.19
C ARG A 104 6.08 -13.53 -2.38
N ASP A 105 6.93 -12.75 -3.05
CA ASP A 105 8.06 -12.08 -2.41
C ASP A 105 7.63 -10.89 -1.55
N SER A 106 6.64 -10.12 -1.98
CA SER A 106 6.07 -9.02 -1.18
C SER A 106 5.43 -9.55 0.10
N LEU A 107 4.60 -10.61 0.02
CA LEU A 107 4.01 -11.27 1.18
C LEU A 107 5.08 -11.83 2.12
N SER A 108 6.10 -12.47 1.56
CA SER A 108 7.20 -13.02 2.36
C SER A 108 7.97 -11.91 3.08
N THR A 109 8.13 -10.76 2.44
CA THR A 109 8.83 -9.62 3.03
C THR A 109 7.96 -8.94 4.09
N ALA A 110 6.65 -8.83 3.87
CA ALA A 110 5.70 -8.33 4.86
C ALA A 110 5.75 -9.13 6.17
N ALA A 111 5.73 -10.47 6.06
CA ALA A 111 5.83 -11.37 7.21
C ALA A 111 7.14 -11.19 7.99
N ARG A 112 8.26 -11.00 7.26
CA ARG A 112 9.58 -10.70 7.86
C ARG A 112 9.59 -9.37 8.59
N MET A 113 8.99 -8.34 8.00
CA MET A 113 8.89 -7.02 8.62
C MET A 113 8.06 -7.06 9.91
N ALA A 114 6.95 -7.81 9.92
CA ALA A 114 6.12 -7.99 11.11
C ALA A 114 6.88 -8.68 12.25
N LYS A 115 7.66 -9.74 11.94
CA LYS A 115 8.51 -10.42 12.95
C LYS A 115 9.61 -9.53 13.53
N ILE A 116 10.25 -8.69 12.71
CA ILE A 116 11.30 -7.78 13.19
C ILE A 116 10.73 -6.82 14.25
N LEU A 117 9.49 -6.38 14.05
CA LEU A 117 8.79 -5.41 14.91
C LEU A 117 7.98 -6.04 16.06
N ASP A 118 8.13 -7.35 16.29
CA ASP A 118 7.43 -8.08 17.37
C ASP A 118 5.90 -7.96 17.34
N ILE A 119 5.29 -7.95 16.16
CA ILE A 119 3.82 -7.99 16.12
C ILE A 119 3.37 -9.34 16.67
N PRO A 120 2.49 -9.37 17.69
CA PRO A 120 2.02 -10.61 18.32
C PRO A 120 1.49 -11.58 17.28
N GLN A 121 1.81 -12.87 17.46
CA GLN A 121 1.38 -13.90 16.51
C GLN A 121 -0.15 -14.02 16.48
N GLU A 122 -0.81 -13.81 17.61
CA GLU A 122 -2.26 -13.78 17.75
C GLU A 122 -2.87 -12.68 16.86
N GLU A 123 -2.36 -11.46 16.91
CA GLU A 123 -2.77 -10.35 16.03
C GLU A 123 -2.50 -10.65 14.54
N LEU A 124 -1.47 -11.44 14.25
CA LEU A 124 -1.13 -11.85 12.89
C LEU A 124 -2.01 -12.99 12.36
N GLU A 125 -2.58 -13.81 13.24
CA GLU A 125 -3.48 -14.93 12.91
C GLU A 125 -4.95 -14.49 12.75
N GLU A 126 -5.31 -13.32 13.27
CA GLU A 126 -6.62 -12.66 13.11
C GLU A 126 -6.89 -12.12 11.68
N VAL A 127 -6.45 -12.86 10.64
CA VAL A 127 -6.49 -12.41 9.24
C VAL A 127 -7.91 -12.23 8.68
N GLU A 128 -8.92 -12.82 9.35
CA GLU A 128 -10.32 -12.68 8.98
C GLU A 128 -10.95 -11.36 9.45
N LEU A 129 -10.39 -10.72 10.48
CA LEU A 129 -10.84 -9.39 10.90
C LEU A 129 -10.38 -8.36 9.87
N GLU A 130 -11.33 -7.61 9.30
CA GLU A 130 -11.03 -6.56 8.32
C GLU A 130 -10.11 -5.46 8.87
N ASN A 131 -10.03 -5.37 10.22
CA ASN A 131 -9.22 -4.42 10.97
C ASN A 131 -7.86 -4.97 11.44
N SER A 132 -7.55 -6.24 11.17
CA SER A 132 -6.27 -6.79 11.63
C SER A 132 -5.11 -6.28 10.78
N ILE A 133 -3.94 -6.20 11.42
CA ILE A 133 -2.72 -5.78 10.74
C ILE A 133 -2.32 -6.77 9.66
N SER A 134 -2.50 -8.07 9.90
CA SER A 134 -2.23 -9.12 8.92
C SER A 134 -3.09 -8.95 7.67
N HIS A 135 -4.39 -8.69 7.82
CA HIS A 135 -5.26 -8.38 6.69
C HIS A 135 -4.75 -7.18 5.88
N TRP A 136 -4.36 -6.09 6.56
CA TRP A 136 -3.83 -4.91 5.88
C TRP A 136 -2.46 -5.12 5.24
N LEU A 137 -1.57 -5.90 5.85
CA LEU A 137 -0.26 -6.23 5.30
C LEU A 137 -0.40 -7.09 4.06
N ILE A 138 -1.30 -8.06 4.06
CA ILE A 138 -1.60 -8.88 2.89
C ILE A 138 -2.17 -8.01 1.78
N HIS A 139 -3.11 -7.12 2.11
CA HIS A 139 -3.65 -6.18 1.12
C HIS A 139 -2.58 -5.24 0.55
N ALA A 140 -1.70 -4.68 1.38
CA ALA A 140 -0.57 -3.85 0.95
C ALA A 140 0.41 -4.63 0.07
N ALA A 141 0.74 -5.86 0.46
CA ALA A 141 1.61 -6.78 -0.28
C ALA A 141 1.00 -7.23 -1.62
N LEU A 142 -0.31 -7.12 -1.80
CA LEU A 142 -0.99 -7.31 -3.09
C LEU A 142 -1.16 -5.98 -3.86
N GLY A 143 -0.73 -4.85 -3.27
CA GLY A 143 -0.91 -3.50 -3.78
C GLY A 143 -2.36 -3.02 -3.77
N ALA A 144 -3.23 -3.68 -3.00
CA ALA A 144 -4.62 -3.28 -2.84
C ALA A 144 -4.68 -1.98 -2.01
N PRO A 145 -5.51 -1.01 -2.45
CA PRO A 145 -5.71 0.21 -1.67
C PRO A 145 -6.42 -0.12 -0.33
N GLY A 146 -6.39 0.80 0.63
CA GLY A 146 -6.97 0.63 1.98
C GLY A 146 -8.48 0.34 2.00
N PHE A 147 -9.11 0.34 3.17
CA PHE A 147 -10.51 -0.09 3.30
C PHE A 147 -11.49 0.83 2.55
N HIS A 148 -12.48 0.27 1.85
CA HIS A 148 -13.47 1.02 1.06
C HIS A 148 -14.92 0.79 1.50
N GLY A 149 -15.15 0.00 2.54
CA GLY A 149 -16.48 -0.18 3.12
C GLY A 149 -16.82 0.92 4.13
N THR A 150 -18.02 0.85 4.68
CA THR A 150 -18.44 1.65 5.83
C THR A 150 -17.82 1.08 7.11
N MET A 151 -17.12 1.91 7.87
CA MET A 151 -16.54 1.54 9.16
C MET A 151 -16.64 2.72 10.13
N PHE A 152 -16.95 2.46 11.41
CA PHE A 152 -17.19 3.50 12.42
C PHE A 152 -18.22 4.56 11.98
N GLY A 153 -19.26 4.14 11.23
CA GLY A 153 -20.26 5.04 10.66
C GLY A 153 -19.75 5.97 9.54
N ILE A 154 -18.51 5.80 9.07
CA ILE A 154 -17.91 6.59 7.99
C ILE A 154 -17.96 5.78 6.69
N ASP A 155 -18.67 6.28 5.69
CA ASP A 155 -18.55 5.80 4.30
C ASP A 155 -17.47 6.63 3.57
N PRO A 156 -16.29 6.07 3.24
CA PRO A 156 -15.25 6.78 2.48
C PRO A 156 -15.73 7.28 1.11
N LEU A 157 -16.84 6.74 0.61
CA LEU A 157 -17.35 6.98 -0.71
C LEU A 157 -18.58 7.88 -0.72
N ALA A 158 -19.04 8.35 0.46
CA ALA A 158 -20.23 9.19 0.60
C ALA A 158 -20.23 10.41 -0.35
N LYS A 159 -19.05 11.00 -0.59
CA LYS A 159 -18.88 12.19 -1.43
C LYS A 159 -18.57 11.89 -2.91
N ILE A 160 -18.71 10.63 -3.36
CA ILE A 160 -18.56 10.29 -4.79
C ILE A 160 -19.82 10.71 -5.55
N GLY A 161 -19.69 11.66 -6.48
CA GLY A 161 -20.75 12.01 -7.41
C GLY A 161 -21.15 10.85 -8.36
N LYS A 162 -22.36 10.91 -8.92
CA LYS A 162 -22.97 9.85 -9.76
C LYS A 162 -22.05 9.34 -10.89
N VAL A 163 -21.33 10.25 -11.56
CA VAL A 163 -20.36 9.92 -12.63
C VAL A 163 -19.17 9.12 -12.10
N GLY A 164 -18.65 9.48 -10.92
CA GLY A 164 -17.56 8.74 -10.28
C GLY A 164 -17.96 7.32 -9.89
N MET A 165 -19.23 7.13 -9.53
CA MET A 165 -19.78 5.81 -9.21
C MET A 165 -19.93 4.94 -10.47
N LEU A 166 -20.32 5.52 -11.60
CA LEU A 166 -20.37 4.84 -12.91
C LEU A 166 -18.98 4.41 -13.40
N ILE A 167 -17.99 5.32 -13.36
CA ILE A 167 -16.59 5.01 -13.70
C ILE A 167 -16.06 3.89 -12.80
N ARG A 168 -16.39 3.92 -11.50
CA ARG A 168 -16.01 2.84 -10.57
C ARG A 168 -16.68 1.53 -10.90
N LYS A 169 -17.99 1.52 -11.22
CA LYS A 169 -18.69 0.29 -11.62
C LYS A 169 -18.06 -0.31 -12.88
N ALA A 170 -17.67 0.52 -13.85
CA ALA A 170 -16.92 0.08 -15.02
C ALA A 170 -15.54 -0.51 -14.63
N LEU A 171 -14.75 0.22 -13.83
CA LEU A 171 -13.44 -0.25 -13.34
C LEU A 171 -13.54 -1.51 -12.47
N LYS A 172 -14.61 -1.69 -11.71
CA LYS A 172 -14.87 -2.87 -10.85
C LYS A 172 -15.21 -4.09 -11.70
N LYS A 173 -16.00 -3.93 -12.77
CA LYS A 173 -16.31 -5.02 -13.72
C LYS A 173 -15.09 -5.50 -14.51
N VAL A 174 -14.14 -4.61 -14.78
CA VAL A 174 -12.86 -4.95 -15.42
C VAL A 174 -11.87 -5.61 -14.43
N ARG A 175 -12.11 -5.50 -13.11
CA ARG A 175 -11.20 -5.98 -12.07
C ARG A 175 -11.57 -7.38 -11.59
N ILE A 176 -10.92 -8.37 -12.18
CA ILE A 176 -10.64 -9.65 -11.51
C ILE A 176 -9.14 -9.64 -11.20
N VAL A 177 -8.83 -9.51 -9.90
CA VAL A 177 -7.56 -9.89 -9.26
C VAL A 177 -6.27 -9.26 -9.82
N ALA A 178 -6.09 -7.96 -9.58
CA ALA A 178 -4.78 -7.31 -9.36
C ALA A 178 -5.02 -5.82 -9.04
N SER A 179 -4.13 -5.22 -8.26
CA SER A 179 -4.15 -3.78 -8.04
C SER A 179 -4.12 -3.01 -9.37
N ALA A 180 -4.96 -1.98 -9.50
CA ALA A 180 -5.14 -1.21 -10.74
C ALA A 180 -3.83 -0.55 -11.22
N THR A 181 -2.83 -0.43 -10.35
CA THR A 181 -1.51 0.11 -10.64
C THR A 181 -0.63 -0.90 -11.39
N VAL A 182 -0.52 -2.13 -10.87
CA VAL A 182 0.25 -3.21 -11.52
C VAL A 182 -0.42 -3.60 -12.84
N PHE A 183 -1.75 -3.71 -12.87
CA PHE A 183 -2.51 -3.99 -14.10
C PHE A 183 -2.33 -2.90 -15.18
N LYS A 184 -2.30 -1.61 -14.82
CA LYS A 184 -2.00 -0.52 -15.79
C LYS A 184 -0.56 -0.59 -16.31
N MET A 185 0.40 -0.95 -15.47
CA MET A 185 1.80 -1.13 -15.88
C MET A 185 1.96 -2.33 -16.82
N ILE A 186 1.28 -3.46 -16.54
CA ILE A 186 1.26 -4.65 -17.40
C ILE A 186 0.53 -4.35 -18.72
N LEU A 187 -0.61 -3.66 -18.70
CA LEU A 187 -1.29 -3.24 -19.91
C LEU A 187 -0.38 -2.35 -20.75
N ARG A 188 0.24 -1.32 -20.18
CA ARG A 188 1.22 -0.47 -20.89
C ARG A 188 2.37 -1.32 -21.46
N ARG A 189 2.85 -2.32 -20.73
CA ARG A 189 3.85 -3.31 -21.19
C ARG A 189 3.34 -4.13 -22.39
N MET A 190 2.09 -4.58 -22.39
CA MET A 190 1.48 -5.26 -23.54
C MET A 190 1.30 -4.35 -24.75
N TRP A 191 0.87 -3.10 -24.54
CA TRP A 191 0.72 -2.10 -25.61
C TRP A 191 2.05 -1.81 -26.34
N VAL A 192 3.16 -1.69 -25.58
CA VAL A 192 4.50 -1.48 -26.16
C VAL A 192 4.93 -2.70 -27.00
N ARG A 193 4.64 -3.93 -26.55
CA ARG A 193 4.95 -5.17 -27.28
C ARG A 193 4.11 -5.35 -28.55
N LEU A 194 2.84 -4.93 -28.52
CA LEU A 194 1.91 -5.04 -29.64
C LEU A 194 2.20 -4.07 -30.80
N LEU A 195 2.84 -2.92 -30.54
CA LEU A 195 3.10 -1.88 -31.56
C LEU A 195 4.39 -2.09 -32.39
N GLY A 196 5.20 -3.09 -32.08
CA GLY A 196 6.44 -3.38 -32.82
C GLY A 196 6.19 -4.15 -34.13
N ARG A 197 6.40 -3.49 -35.28
CA ARG A 197 6.43 -4.11 -36.61
C ARG A 197 7.60 -5.12 -36.72
N VAL A 198 7.34 -6.21 -37.43
CA VAL A 198 7.94 -7.56 -37.31
C VAL A 198 9.48 -7.63 -37.34
N ALA A 199 10.19 -6.78 -38.06
CA ALA A 199 11.67 -6.87 -38.16
C ALA A 199 12.44 -6.18 -37.01
N LEU A 200 11.81 -5.27 -36.25
CA LEU A 200 12.46 -4.57 -35.12
C LEU A 200 12.16 -5.22 -33.76
N ARG A 201 11.35 -6.30 -33.72
CA ARG A 201 10.69 -6.74 -32.48
C ARG A 201 11.66 -7.25 -31.41
N ALA A 202 12.66 -8.06 -31.76
CA ALA A 202 13.66 -8.53 -30.81
C ALA A 202 14.52 -7.38 -30.23
N TYR A 203 14.87 -6.40 -31.06
CA TYR A 203 15.62 -5.20 -30.62
C TYR A 203 14.77 -4.27 -29.77
N VAL A 204 13.49 -4.08 -30.11
CA VAL A 204 12.53 -3.33 -29.30
C VAL A 204 12.30 -4.01 -27.95
N GLU A 205 12.19 -5.34 -27.93
CA GLU A 205 12.08 -6.09 -26.68
C GLU A 205 13.32 -5.92 -25.81
N LEU A 206 14.52 -6.01 -26.39
CA LEU A 206 15.78 -5.78 -25.69
C LEU A 206 15.88 -4.34 -25.15
N LEU A 207 15.56 -3.33 -25.97
CA LEU A 207 15.54 -1.92 -25.57
C LEU A 207 14.49 -1.61 -24.49
N SER A 208 13.43 -2.41 -24.40
CA SER A 208 12.39 -2.26 -23.38
C SER A 208 12.72 -2.92 -22.03
N LEU A 209 13.73 -3.81 -21.98
CA LEU A 209 14.13 -4.51 -20.75
C LEU A 209 14.48 -3.56 -19.59
N PRO A 210 15.30 -2.51 -19.76
CA PRO A 210 15.63 -1.60 -18.66
C PRO A 210 14.38 -0.94 -18.08
N MET A 211 13.44 -0.56 -18.95
CA MET A 211 12.17 0.03 -18.52
C MET A 211 11.35 -0.96 -17.69
N PHE A 212 11.32 -2.24 -18.04
CA PHE A 212 10.60 -3.26 -17.25
C PHE A 212 11.23 -3.49 -15.88
N VAL A 213 12.56 -3.56 -15.81
CA VAL A 213 13.30 -3.66 -14.55
C VAL A 213 12.95 -2.47 -13.65
N LEU A 214 13.02 -1.25 -14.16
CA LEU A 214 12.70 -0.04 -13.41
C LEU A 214 11.24 0.00 -12.94
N LEU A 215 10.30 -0.41 -13.79
CA LEU A 215 8.88 -0.47 -13.44
C LEU A 215 8.61 -1.47 -12.30
N ASN A 216 9.25 -2.64 -12.32
CA ASN A 216 9.13 -3.63 -11.24
C ASN A 216 9.75 -3.14 -9.94
N MET A 217 10.95 -2.57 -10.02
CA MET A 217 11.62 -1.98 -8.86
C MET A 217 10.77 -0.86 -8.25
N PHE A 218 10.20 0.01 -9.09
CA PHE A 218 9.32 1.08 -8.64
C PHE A 218 8.06 0.54 -7.96
N GLY A 219 7.37 -0.42 -8.59
CA GLY A 219 6.16 -1.04 -8.03
C GLY A 219 6.43 -1.68 -6.67
N MET A 220 7.50 -2.48 -6.58
CA MET A 220 7.91 -3.11 -5.34
C MET A 220 8.30 -2.09 -4.26
N ASN A 221 9.03 -1.03 -4.63
CA ASN A 221 9.43 0.02 -3.69
C ASN A 221 8.22 0.74 -3.10
N VAL A 222 7.19 1.01 -3.92
CA VAL A 222 5.93 1.60 -3.43
C VAL A 222 5.25 0.66 -2.43
N MET A 223 5.18 -0.63 -2.74
CA MET A 223 4.58 -1.63 -1.85
C MET A 223 5.35 -1.77 -0.52
N MET A 224 6.68 -1.81 -0.57
CA MET A 224 7.52 -1.88 0.64
C MET A 224 7.34 -0.66 1.54
N LYS A 225 7.29 0.55 0.96
CA LYS A 225 7.04 1.79 1.72
C LYS A 225 5.65 1.83 2.34
N ASP A 226 4.63 1.36 1.62
CA ASP A 226 3.26 1.27 2.13
C ASP A 226 3.15 0.29 3.30
N MET A 227 3.74 -0.90 3.17
CA MET A 227 3.80 -1.88 4.27
C MET A 227 4.53 -1.33 5.49
N ARG A 228 5.69 -0.69 5.29
CA ARG A 228 6.45 -0.05 6.37
C ARG A 228 5.63 1.00 7.10
N SER A 229 4.92 1.88 6.37
CA SER A 229 4.08 2.93 6.96
C SER A 229 2.96 2.36 7.84
N ARG A 230 2.34 1.24 7.43
CA ARG A 230 1.30 0.55 8.22
C ARG A 230 1.86 -0.09 9.49
N LEU A 231 3.05 -0.69 9.39
CA LEU A 231 3.75 -1.32 10.52
C LEU A 231 4.27 -0.29 11.53
N VAL A 232 4.93 0.77 11.06
CA VAL A 232 5.38 1.86 11.93
C VAL A 232 4.18 2.57 12.57
N GLY A 233 3.10 2.72 11.81
CA GLY A 233 1.83 3.25 12.31
C GLY A 233 1.27 2.45 13.48
N HIS A 234 1.29 1.11 13.40
CA HIS A 234 0.85 0.23 14.48
C HIS A 234 1.53 0.57 15.82
N GLU A 235 2.85 0.75 15.80
CA GLU A 235 3.64 1.04 17.00
C GLU A 235 3.51 2.51 17.47
N LEU A 236 3.52 3.45 16.53
CA LEU A 236 3.59 4.89 16.83
C LEU A 236 2.23 5.50 17.17
N THR A 237 1.13 4.96 16.63
CA THR A 237 -0.21 5.52 16.83
C THR A 237 -0.62 5.57 18.32
N PRO A 238 -0.43 4.52 19.14
CA PRO A 238 -0.69 4.60 20.58
C PRO A 238 0.18 5.63 21.31
N LYS A 239 1.47 5.72 20.94
CA LYS A 239 2.41 6.71 21.51
C LYS A 239 1.98 8.14 21.17
N LEU A 240 1.57 8.37 19.92
CA LEU A 240 1.07 9.64 19.45
C LEU A 240 -0.22 10.05 20.17
N VAL A 241 -1.15 9.12 20.38
CA VAL A 241 -2.39 9.40 21.12
C VAL A 241 -2.08 9.77 22.56
N LYS A 242 -1.23 9.01 23.25
CA LYS A 242 -0.83 9.30 24.63
C LYS A 242 -0.12 10.65 24.77
N HIS A 243 0.66 11.03 23.75
CA HIS A 243 1.33 12.32 23.68
C HIS A 243 0.36 13.48 23.43
N ALA A 244 -0.51 13.32 22.43
CA ALA A 244 -1.45 14.35 22.02
C ALA A 244 -2.57 14.56 23.05
N PHE A 245 -2.97 13.48 23.74
CA PHE A 245 -4.07 13.41 24.70
C PHE A 245 -3.66 12.59 25.94
N PRO A 246 -2.79 13.14 26.82
CA PRO A 246 -2.38 12.45 28.04
C PRO A 246 -3.54 12.15 28.99
N GLU A 247 -4.62 12.92 28.91
CA GLU A 247 -5.90 12.68 29.60
C GLU A 247 -6.67 11.47 29.05
N GLY A 248 -6.29 10.96 27.88
CA GLY A 248 -7.01 9.90 27.18
C GLY A 248 -8.26 10.40 26.45
N PHE A 249 -8.88 9.52 25.65
CA PHE A 249 -10.08 9.89 24.89
C PHE A 249 -11.37 9.93 25.73
N ALA A 250 -11.41 9.24 26.87
CA ALA A 250 -12.60 9.16 27.72
C ALA A 250 -12.89 10.50 28.44
N ASP A 251 -11.85 11.19 28.90
CA ASP A 251 -11.97 12.47 29.62
C ASP A 251 -11.84 13.69 28.69
N MET A 252 -11.95 13.47 27.37
CA MET A 252 -11.81 14.50 26.36
C MET A 252 -13.02 15.43 26.32
N GLU A 253 -12.77 16.73 26.22
CA GLU A 253 -13.83 17.72 26.00
C GLU A 253 -14.61 17.42 24.71
N GLU A 254 -15.93 17.50 24.78
CA GLU A 254 -16.85 17.10 23.71
C GLU A 254 -16.61 17.82 22.38
N GLY A 255 -16.25 19.12 22.44
CA GLY A 255 -15.89 19.91 21.27
C GLY A 255 -14.63 19.39 20.56
N LEU A 256 -13.63 18.93 21.31
CA LEU A 256 -12.39 18.36 20.78
C LEU A 256 -12.64 16.98 20.17
N HIS A 257 -13.42 16.13 20.85
CA HIS A 257 -13.82 14.81 20.34
C HIS A 257 -14.52 14.92 18.99
N LYS A 258 -15.48 15.86 18.89
CA LYS A 258 -16.18 16.17 17.64
C LYS A 258 -15.23 16.66 16.54
N ALA A 259 -14.32 17.58 16.85
CA ALA A 259 -13.35 18.10 15.87
C ALA A 259 -12.45 17.00 15.30
N LEU A 260 -12.05 16.03 16.12
CA LEU A 260 -11.27 14.87 15.68
C LEU A 260 -12.08 13.97 14.74
N HIS A 261 -13.30 13.60 15.12
CA HIS A 261 -14.16 12.76 14.28
C HIS A 261 -14.48 13.43 12.94
N ASP A 262 -14.87 14.71 12.95
CA ASP A 262 -15.20 15.44 11.73
C ASP A 262 -13.98 15.61 10.82
N GLY A 263 -12.81 15.91 11.39
CA GLY A 263 -11.56 15.99 10.65
C GLY A 263 -11.16 14.66 10.02
N MET A 264 -11.25 13.55 10.77
CA MET A 264 -10.98 12.20 10.27
C MET A 264 -11.98 11.81 9.18
N ARG A 265 -13.27 12.07 9.38
CA ARG A 265 -14.33 11.84 8.39
C ARG A 265 -14.07 12.65 7.12
N GLU A 266 -13.67 13.92 7.22
CA GLU A 266 -13.32 14.74 6.05
C GLU A 266 -12.11 14.19 5.31
N GLN A 267 -11.04 13.80 6.02
CA GLN A 267 -9.86 13.17 5.41
C GLN A 267 -10.21 11.86 4.69
N ILE A 268 -10.94 10.96 5.36
CA ILE A 268 -11.32 9.64 4.83
C ILE A 268 -12.21 9.78 3.60
N THR A 269 -13.27 10.60 3.67
CA THR A 269 -14.19 10.83 2.54
C THR A 269 -13.49 11.50 1.36
N THR A 270 -12.47 12.33 1.61
CA THR A 270 -11.67 12.97 0.57
C THR A 270 -10.69 11.98 -0.08
N ALA A 271 -10.03 11.15 0.72
CA ALA A 271 -9.12 10.10 0.25
C ALA A 271 -9.85 9.01 -0.54
N ARG A 272 -11.11 8.73 -0.15
CA ARG A 272 -11.99 7.66 -0.65
C ARG A 272 -11.57 6.25 -0.24
N PHE A 273 -10.83 6.15 0.85
CA PHE A 273 -10.49 4.92 1.54
C PHE A 273 -10.10 5.27 2.98
N ILE A 274 -10.14 4.29 3.89
CA ILE A 274 -9.64 4.42 5.26
C ILE A 274 -8.25 3.82 5.32
N HIS A 275 -7.26 4.58 5.81
CA HIS A 275 -5.91 4.06 6.03
C HIS A 275 -5.87 3.24 7.33
N PRO A 276 -5.10 2.14 7.41
CA PRO A 276 -4.90 1.35 8.64
C PRO A 276 -4.64 2.17 9.91
N ASN A 277 -3.74 3.14 9.85
CA ASN A 277 -3.44 4.00 11.01
C ASN A 277 -4.66 4.84 11.43
N GLN A 278 -5.52 5.21 10.48
CA GLN A 278 -6.77 5.93 10.78
C GLN A 278 -7.81 5.01 11.41
N ILE A 279 -7.90 3.75 10.97
CA ILE A 279 -8.78 2.73 11.59
C ILE A 279 -8.39 2.59 13.07
N ARG A 280 -7.11 2.41 13.36
CA ARG A 280 -6.63 2.26 14.74
C ARG A 280 -6.93 3.49 15.60
N VAL A 281 -6.74 4.69 15.06
CA VAL A 281 -7.11 5.93 15.76
C VAL A 281 -8.60 5.95 16.08
N LEU A 282 -9.46 5.57 15.13
CA LEU A 282 -10.92 5.53 15.32
C LEU A 282 -11.35 4.44 16.32
N GLU A 283 -10.69 3.28 16.34
CA GLU A 283 -10.92 2.24 17.35
C GLU A 283 -10.64 2.75 18.76
N MET A 284 -9.58 3.52 18.94
CA MET A 284 -9.25 4.12 20.24
C MET A 284 -10.17 5.31 20.58
N LEU A 285 -10.54 6.13 19.59
CA LEU A 285 -11.39 7.32 19.77
C LEU A 285 -12.84 6.94 20.13
N GLY A 286 -13.28 5.74 19.71
CA GLY A 286 -14.60 5.20 20.02
C GLY A 286 -15.69 5.66 19.05
N GLU A 287 -16.94 5.51 19.48
CA GLU A 287 -18.09 5.88 18.67
C GLU A 287 -18.23 7.41 18.56
N TYR A 288 -18.72 7.85 17.40
CA TYR A 288 -19.08 9.25 17.21
C TYR A 288 -20.28 9.58 18.08
N ILE A 289 -20.08 10.45 19.07
CA ILE A 289 -21.16 10.99 19.89
C ILE A 289 -21.66 12.25 19.20
N GLU A 290 -22.93 12.23 18.80
CA GLU A 290 -23.56 13.39 18.18
C GLU A 290 -23.72 14.49 19.22
N SER A 291 -22.93 15.55 19.06
CA SER A 291 -22.84 16.66 20.00
C SER A 291 -23.10 17.98 19.29
N ASP A 292 -23.84 18.88 19.95
CA ASP A 292 -23.98 20.28 19.52
C ASP A 292 -22.81 21.17 19.97
N ALA A 293 -21.88 20.64 20.76
CA ALA A 293 -20.68 21.35 21.17
C ALA A 293 -19.90 21.83 19.94
N LYS A 294 -19.44 23.07 19.98
CA LYS A 294 -18.55 23.64 18.96
C LYS A 294 -17.14 23.66 19.52
N PRO A 295 -16.14 23.16 18.76
CA PRO A 295 -14.77 23.27 19.19
C PRO A 295 -14.38 24.75 19.33
N ASN A 296 -13.81 25.11 20.47
CA ASN A 296 -13.15 26.40 20.62
C ASN A 296 -11.85 26.42 19.78
N PRO A 297 -11.23 27.60 19.55
CA PRO A 297 -10.04 27.71 18.71
C PRO A 297 -8.85 26.86 19.19
N VAL A 298 -8.70 26.66 20.51
CA VAL A 298 -7.61 25.85 21.10
C VAL A 298 -7.84 24.37 20.80
N GLN A 299 -9.04 23.86 21.05
CA GLN A 299 -9.45 22.50 20.72
C GLN A 299 -9.30 22.23 19.21
N GLN A 300 -9.76 23.14 18.35
CA GLN A 300 -9.61 23.00 16.90
C GLN A 300 -8.13 22.95 16.48
N ARG A 301 -7.29 23.79 17.08
CA ARG A 301 -5.85 23.80 16.78
C ARG A 301 -5.18 22.50 17.22
N ARG A 302 -5.51 21.99 18.41
CA ARG A 302 -5.04 20.69 18.93
C ARG A 302 -5.48 19.53 18.05
N ALA A 303 -6.75 19.51 17.63
CA ALA A 303 -7.26 18.54 16.65
C ALA A 303 -6.49 18.62 15.33
N ASN A 304 -6.25 19.82 14.79
CA ASN A 304 -5.54 20.01 13.54
C ASN A 304 -4.08 19.49 13.61
N ARG A 305 -3.37 19.68 14.73
CA ARG A 305 -2.03 19.11 14.96
C ARG A 305 -2.07 17.59 14.85
N PHE A 306 -3.01 16.97 15.58
CA PHE A 306 -3.15 15.52 15.60
C PHE A 306 -3.54 14.94 14.23
N LEU A 307 -4.49 15.58 13.54
CA LEU A 307 -4.91 15.21 12.19
C LEU A 307 -3.77 15.32 11.17
N LEU A 308 -2.92 16.34 11.29
CA LEU A 308 -1.73 16.49 10.48
C LEU A 308 -0.70 15.38 10.78
N ALA A 309 -0.50 15.05 12.06
CA ALA A 309 0.43 14.02 12.49
C ALA A 309 0.02 12.62 12.01
N VAL A 310 -1.23 12.22 12.21
CA VAL A 310 -1.79 10.95 11.70
C VAL A 310 -1.66 10.88 10.18
N GLN A 311 -1.84 12.00 9.50
CA GLN A 311 -1.68 12.09 8.05
C GLN A 311 -0.22 11.92 7.61
N SER A 312 0.74 12.54 8.31
CA SER A 312 2.17 12.36 8.07
C SER A 312 2.59 10.90 8.25
N MET A 313 2.05 10.21 9.26
CA MET A 313 2.30 8.78 9.50
C MET A 313 1.69 7.85 8.44
N SER A 314 0.53 8.21 7.90
CA SER A 314 -0.24 7.39 6.94
C SER A 314 0.32 7.38 5.52
N GLY A 315 1.50 7.98 5.29
CA GLY A 315 2.18 7.98 4.00
C GLY A 315 1.56 8.93 2.97
N LYS A 316 1.89 8.72 1.69
CA LYS A 316 1.70 9.73 0.64
C LYS A 316 0.27 10.27 0.56
N ASN A 317 0.16 11.59 0.79
CA ASN A 317 -1.01 12.39 0.51
C ASN A 317 -1.52 12.13 -0.90
N THR A 318 -2.72 11.57 -1.02
CA THR A 318 -3.40 11.55 -2.31
C THR A 318 -3.54 12.98 -2.83
N SER A 319 -3.43 13.18 -4.14
CA SER A 319 -3.63 14.51 -4.73
C SER A 319 -4.99 15.12 -4.35
N ARG A 320 -5.96 14.28 -3.99
CA ARG A 320 -7.30 14.67 -3.52
C ARG A 320 -7.25 15.36 -2.16
N CYS A 321 -6.45 14.86 -1.22
CA CYS A 321 -6.33 15.45 0.11
C CYS A 321 -5.53 16.76 0.12
N ARG A 322 -4.82 17.11 -0.96
CA ARG A 322 -3.93 18.29 -1.00
C ARG A 322 -4.62 19.60 -0.57
N LYS A 323 -5.89 19.82 -0.98
CA LYS A 323 -6.64 21.01 -0.57
C LYS A 323 -6.97 21.02 0.92
N LEU A 324 -7.35 19.86 1.46
CA LEU A 324 -7.64 19.67 2.88
C LEU A 324 -6.38 19.89 3.72
N VAL A 325 -5.26 19.27 3.31
CA VAL A 325 -3.95 19.46 3.98
C VAL A 325 -3.56 20.93 3.99
N ARG A 326 -3.68 21.62 2.86
CA ARG A 326 -3.37 23.05 2.79
C ARG A 326 -4.23 23.88 3.73
N ARG A 327 -5.50 23.52 3.92
CA ARG A 327 -6.37 24.21 4.89
C ARG A 327 -5.84 24.01 6.32
N LEU A 328 -5.57 22.75 6.70
CA LEU A 328 -4.98 22.43 8.00
C LEU A 328 -3.64 23.15 8.22
N GLU A 329 -2.79 23.21 7.19
CA GLU A 329 -1.50 23.90 7.25
C GLU A 329 -1.66 25.41 7.45
N LEU A 330 -2.63 26.03 6.78
CA LEU A 330 -2.94 27.44 6.92
C LEU A 330 -3.49 27.75 8.33
N ASP A 331 -4.38 26.91 8.84
CA ASP A 331 -4.98 27.09 10.16
C ASP A 331 -3.97 26.93 11.30
N LEU A 332 -2.95 26.08 11.13
CA LEU A 332 -1.88 25.87 12.11
C LEU A 332 -0.78 26.94 12.06
N GLY A 333 -0.50 27.46 10.85
CA GLY A 333 0.64 28.31 10.57
C GLY A 333 1.89 27.51 10.17
N LYS A 334 2.76 28.12 9.37
CA LYS A 334 3.93 27.46 8.76
C LYS A 334 4.89 26.85 9.79
N GLU A 335 5.20 27.60 10.85
CA GLU A 335 6.12 27.16 11.91
C GLU A 335 5.60 25.91 12.63
N GLU A 336 4.32 25.89 13.01
CA GLU A 336 3.70 24.75 13.69
C GLU A 336 3.65 23.51 12.79
N VAL A 337 3.38 23.70 11.49
CA VAL A 337 3.40 22.60 10.51
C VAL A 337 4.79 21.98 10.39
N GLU A 338 5.83 22.81 10.31
CA GLU A 338 7.21 22.34 10.22
C GLU A 338 7.61 21.59 11.50
N LEU A 339 7.22 22.09 12.67
CA LEU A 339 7.46 21.43 13.95
C LEU A 339 6.75 20.07 14.05
N VAL A 340 5.45 19.99 13.78
CA VAL A 340 4.69 18.73 13.85
C VAL A 340 5.24 17.70 12.86
N ARG A 341 5.58 18.13 11.63
CA ARG A 341 6.20 17.23 10.64
C ARG A 341 7.53 16.71 11.11
N LYS A 342 8.39 17.60 11.61
CA LYS A 342 9.69 17.22 12.13
C LYS A 342 9.55 16.27 13.32
N GLU A 343 8.66 16.54 14.28
CA GLU A 343 8.40 15.64 15.41
C GLU A 343 8.01 14.23 14.97
N ILE A 344 7.16 14.13 13.95
CA ILE A 344 6.71 12.84 13.43
C ILE A 344 7.81 12.17 12.60
N ASP A 345 8.53 12.91 11.77
CA ASP A 345 9.66 12.38 10.99
C ASP A 345 10.78 11.91 11.93
N ASP A 346 11.14 12.72 12.93
CA ASP A 346 12.12 12.41 13.99
C ASP A 346 11.64 11.18 14.79
N ALA A 347 10.36 11.10 15.17
CA ALA A 347 9.84 9.91 15.87
C ALA A 347 9.84 8.64 15.00
N ILE A 348 9.70 8.77 13.67
CA ILE A 348 9.71 7.66 12.73
C ILE A 348 11.14 7.21 12.37
N HIS A 349 12.05 8.17 12.17
CA HIS A 349 13.37 7.95 11.58
C HIS A 349 14.51 8.05 12.59
N ASP A 350 14.45 9.05 13.47
CA ASP A 350 15.49 9.32 14.48
C ASP A 350 15.12 8.73 15.85
N LEU A 351 13.90 8.18 15.97
CA LEU A 351 13.33 7.53 17.15
C LEU A 351 13.27 8.45 18.37
N THR A 352 13.24 9.75 18.12
CA THR A 352 13.15 10.77 19.15
C THR A 352 11.78 10.71 19.81
N PRO A 353 11.70 10.69 21.15
CA PRO A 353 10.41 10.71 21.83
C PRO A 353 9.64 12.00 21.51
N LEU A 354 8.32 11.90 21.51
CA LEU A 354 7.46 13.08 21.44
C LEU A 354 7.50 13.77 22.81
N GLU A 355 8.14 14.94 22.88
CA GLU A 355 8.37 15.65 24.16
C GLU A 355 7.57 16.95 24.28
N ARG A 356 7.28 17.62 23.15
CA ARG A 356 6.61 18.93 23.18
C ARG A 356 5.11 18.78 23.47
N PRO A 357 4.56 19.38 24.54
CA PRO A 357 3.14 19.30 24.83
C PRO A 357 2.31 19.97 23.73
N TRP A 358 1.18 19.35 23.38
CA TRP A 358 0.26 19.84 22.33
C TRP A 358 -0.98 20.57 22.87
N SER A 359 -0.97 20.88 24.17
CA SER A 359 -2.02 21.61 24.90
C SER A 359 -2.45 22.90 24.20
#